data_AF-A0A2V7YNS1-F1
#
_entry.id   AF-A0A2V7YNS1-F1
#
_cell.length_a   1.000
_cell.length_b   1.000
_cell.length_c   1.000
_cell.angle_alpha   90.00
_cell.angle_beta   90.00
_cell.angle_gamma   90.00
#
_symmetry.space_group_name_H-M   'P 1'
#
loop_
_entity.id
_entity.type
_entity.pdbx_description
1 polymer ?
#
loop_
_entity_poly.entity_id
_entity_poly.type
_entity_poly.pdbx_seq_one_letter_code
_entity_poly.pdbx_strand_id
1 'polypeptide(L)'
;MARPSALVLLALATLASLAAFLGSPLAPWLAAFGGATFPIALIALGAARKGRRGLGLPLALLWLLLAGGLAAVLALPAGGPDVAGLPLATALMIFVLVPVPLLGLGLLYALSFDRLGVREEDLERMRRLRRSGEDQ
;
A
#
# COMPACT_ATOMS: atom_id res chain seq x y z
N MET A 1 2.22 2.93 -21.62
CA MET A 1 0.74 2.82 -21.57
C MET A 1 0.34 2.37 -20.17
N ALA A 2 0.05 3.31 -19.27
CA ALA A 2 -0.58 2.98 -17.99
C ALA A 2 -1.95 2.39 -18.33
N ARG A 3 -2.16 1.12 -17.95
CA ARG A 3 -3.34 0.36 -18.39
C ARG A 3 -4.61 1.09 -17.92
N PRO A 4 -5.63 1.26 -18.78
CA PRO A 4 -6.90 1.95 -18.44
C PRO A 4 -7.54 1.40 -17.16
N SER A 5 -7.24 0.15 -16.81
CA SER A 5 -7.62 -0.48 -15.55
C SER A 5 -7.17 0.27 -14.29
N ALA A 6 -5.99 0.90 -14.26
CA ALA A 6 -5.55 1.65 -13.08
C ALA A 6 -6.38 2.93 -12.85
N LEU A 7 -6.78 3.60 -13.92
CA LEU A 7 -7.64 4.79 -13.85
C LEU A 7 -9.08 4.41 -13.46
N VAL A 8 -9.58 3.29 -13.98
CA VAL A 8 -10.89 2.75 -13.62
C VAL A 8 -10.92 2.36 -12.13
N LEU A 9 -9.88 1.67 -11.64
CA LEU A 9 -9.76 1.32 -10.22
C LEU A 9 -9.69 2.56 -9.33
N LEU A 10 -8.95 3.60 -9.76
CA LEU A 10 -8.87 4.85 -9.01
C LEU A 10 -10.22 5.55 -8.96
N ALA A 11 -10.90 5.68 -10.10
CA ALA A 11 -12.23 6.29 -10.18
C ALA A 11 -13.26 5.54 -9.31
N LEU A 12 -13.25 4.20 -9.35
CA LEU A 12 -14.11 3.37 -8.50
C LEU A 12 -13.81 3.54 -7.02
N ALA A 13 -12.53 3.61 -6.63
CA ALA A 13 -12.14 3.84 -5.24
C ALA A 13 -12.61 5.21 -4.72
N THR A 14 -12.51 6.25 -5.54
CA THR A 14 -13.01 7.60 -5.20
C THR A 14 -14.53 7.60 -5.07
N LEU A 15 -15.24 6.96 -5.99
CA LEU A 15 -16.70 6.89 -5.97
C LEU A 15 -17.22 6.08 -4.77
N ALA A 16 -16.55 4.97 -4.45
CA ALA A 16 -16.84 4.16 -3.27
C ALA A 16 -16.60 4.96 -1.97
N SER A 17 -15.51 5.73 -1.90
CA SER A 17 -15.21 6.59 -0.74
C SER A 17 -16.25 7.70 -0.57
N LEU A 18 -16.72 8.30 -1.67
CA LEU A 18 -17.79 9.30 -1.66
C LEU A 18 -19.13 8.68 -1.23
N ALA A 19 -19.49 7.51 -1.76
CA ALA A 19 -20.71 6.79 -1.39
C ALA A 19 -20.69 6.34 0.09
N ALA A 20 -19.52 6.01 0.62
CA ALA A 20 -19.36 5.72 2.04
C ALA A 20 -19.60 6.97 2.91
N PHE A 21 -19.09 8.12 2.49
CA PHE A 21 -19.30 9.39 3.18
C PHE A 21 -20.78 9.80 3.22
N LEU A 22 -21.56 9.41 2.21
CA LEU A 22 -23.01 9.69 2.12
C LEU A 22 -23.90 8.81 3.02
N GLY A 23 -23.31 7.91 3.83
CA GLY A 23 -24.06 7.20 4.88
C GLY A 23 -24.82 5.95 4.42
N SER A 24 -24.43 5.34 3.30
CA SER A 24 -25.00 4.06 2.84
C SER A 24 -24.82 2.94 3.90
N PRO A 25 -25.74 1.97 4.02
CA PRO A 25 -25.52 0.77 4.85
C PRO A 25 -24.26 -0.02 4.43
N LEU A 26 -23.85 0.11 3.17
CA LEU A 26 -22.62 -0.46 2.63
C LEU A 26 -21.40 0.43 2.82
N ALA A 27 -21.55 1.60 3.43
CA ALA A 27 -20.48 2.58 3.63
C ALA A 27 -19.23 1.99 4.28
N PRO A 28 -19.31 1.16 5.34
CA PRO A 28 -18.11 0.60 5.95
C PRO A 28 -17.32 -0.27 4.97
N TRP A 29 -18.02 -1.10 4.19
CA TRP A 29 -17.42 -1.96 3.17
C TRP A 29 -16.82 -1.16 2.02
N LEU A 30 -17.54 -0.16 1.52
CA LEU A 30 -17.07 0.73 0.47
C LEU A 30 -15.84 1.55 0.92
N ALA A 31 -15.81 1.99 2.18
CA ALA A 31 -14.66 2.67 2.77
C ALA A 31 -13.45 1.73 2.90
N ALA A 32 -13.67 0.48 3.33
CA ALA A 32 -12.59 -0.51 3.46
C ALA A 32 -11.94 -0.82 2.10
N PHE A 33 -12.75 -1.16 1.09
CA PHE A 33 -12.23 -1.48 -0.24
C PHE A 33 -11.71 -0.25 -0.97
N GLY A 34 -12.39 0.90 -0.86
CA GLY A 34 -11.95 2.16 -1.47
C GLY A 34 -10.62 2.65 -0.85
N GLY A 35 -10.54 2.68 0.47
CA GLY A 35 -9.35 3.08 1.22
C GLY A 35 -8.13 2.19 0.97
N ALA A 36 -8.32 0.87 0.81
CA ALA A 36 -7.24 -0.04 0.43
C ALA A 36 -6.85 0.08 -1.05
N THR A 37 -7.83 0.22 -1.96
CA THR A 37 -7.59 0.23 -3.41
C THR A 37 -6.94 1.53 -3.86
N PHE A 38 -7.28 2.67 -3.26
CA PHE A 38 -6.76 3.99 -3.63
C PHE A 38 -5.22 4.09 -3.62
N PRO A 39 -4.51 3.84 -2.50
CA PRO A 39 -3.05 3.91 -2.46
C PRO A 39 -2.39 2.89 -3.39
N ILE A 40 -3.00 1.72 -3.56
CA ILE A 40 -2.47 0.65 -4.43
C ILE A 40 -2.60 1.02 -5.90
N ALA A 41 -3.71 1.66 -6.29
CA ALA A 41 -3.89 2.21 -7.63
C ALA A 41 -2.86 3.32 -7.92
N LEU A 42 -2.57 4.18 -6.94
CA LEU A 42 -1.53 5.21 -7.08
C LEU A 42 -0.13 4.59 -7.26
N ILE A 43 0.23 3.58 -6.46
CA ILE A 43 1.51 2.89 -6.60
C ILE A 43 1.59 2.18 -7.96
N ALA A 44 0.52 1.50 -8.39
CA ALA A 44 0.44 0.84 -9.69
C ALA A 44 0.62 1.84 -10.83
N LEU A 45 -0.04 3.00 -10.75
CA LEU A 45 0.06 4.07 -11.73
C LEU A 45 1.47 4.66 -11.79
N GLY A 46 2.09 4.90 -10.62
CA GLY A 46 3.47 5.37 -10.52
C GLY A 46 4.47 4.36 -11.12
N ALA A 47 4.30 3.08 -10.81
CA ALA A 47 5.12 2.00 -11.38
C ALA A 47 4.96 1.90 -12.91
N ALA A 48 3.73 1.99 -13.41
CA ALA A 48 3.43 1.95 -14.83
C ALA A 48 4.03 3.15 -15.59
N ARG A 49 4.03 4.35 -14.98
CA ARG A 49 4.68 5.54 -15.55
C ARG A 49 6.20 5.38 -15.66
N LYS A 50 6.84 4.73 -14.69
CA LYS A 50 8.29 4.43 -14.71
C LYS A 50 8.67 3.19 -15.54
N GLY A 51 7.71 2.55 -16.23
CA GLY A 51 7.97 1.35 -17.03
C GLY A 51 8.36 0.10 -16.23
N ARG A 52 8.19 0.11 -14.90
CA ARG A 52 8.51 -1.03 -14.03
C ARG A 52 7.49 -2.15 -14.25
N ARG A 53 7.94 -3.31 -14.71
CA ARG A 53 7.13 -4.54 -14.85
C ARG A 53 7.49 -5.50 -13.70
N GLY A 54 6.51 -6.20 -13.14
CA GLY A 54 6.72 -7.20 -12.08
C GLY A 54 6.18 -6.85 -10.69
N LEU A 55 5.63 -5.65 -10.48
CA LEU A 55 5.02 -5.28 -9.19
C LEU A 55 3.60 -5.81 -8.97
N GLY A 56 3.07 -6.62 -9.89
CA GLY A 56 1.69 -7.12 -9.79
C GLY A 56 1.47 -8.01 -8.57
N LEU A 57 2.35 -8.99 -8.34
CA LEU A 57 2.28 -9.89 -7.19
C LEU A 57 2.42 -9.16 -5.84
N PRO A 58 3.43 -8.29 -5.61
CA PRO A 58 3.54 -7.57 -4.34
C PRO A 58 2.39 -6.58 -4.12
N LEU A 59 1.86 -5.94 -5.16
CA LEU A 59 0.65 -5.09 -5.02
C LEU A 59 -0.59 -5.89 -4.69
N ALA A 60 -0.78 -7.06 -5.31
CA ALA A 60 -1.91 -7.92 -5.01
C ALA A 60 -1.85 -8.43 -3.57
N LEU A 61 -0.66 -8.81 -3.09
CA LEU A 61 -0.45 -9.23 -1.71
C LEU A 61 -0.73 -8.09 -0.72
N LEU A 62 -0.23 -6.89 -1.01
CA LEU A 62 -0.49 -5.69 -0.21
C LEU A 62 -1.99 -5.36 -0.20
N TRP A 63 -2.67 -5.46 -1.34
CA TRP A 63 -4.11 -5.24 -1.45
C TRP A 63 -4.89 -6.23 -0.62
N LEU A 64 -4.55 -7.52 -0.73
CA LEU A 64 -5.19 -8.57 0.04
C LEU A 64 -5.01 -8.36 1.54
N LEU A 65 -3.83 -7.92 1.97
CA LEU A 65 -3.55 -7.63 3.37
C LEU A 65 -4.39 -6.45 3.89
N LEU A 66 -4.45 -5.34 3.16
CA LEU A 66 -5.21 -4.16 3.58
C LEU A 66 -6.72 -4.37 3.47
N ALA A 67 -7.20 -4.78 2.30
CA ALA A 67 -8.62 -4.99 2.05
C ALA A 67 -9.17 -6.15 2.88
N GLY A 68 -8.42 -7.26 2.95
CA GLY A 68 -8.78 -8.41 3.76
C GLY A 68 -8.74 -8.12 5.25
N GLY A 69 -7.73 -7.37 5.72
CA GLY A 69 -7.63 -6.98 7.12
C GLY A 69 -8.75 -6.02 7.55
N LEU A 70 -9.08 -5.02 6.73
CA LEU A 70 -10.22 -4.13 6.98
C LEU A 70 -11.56 -4.88 6.91
N ALA A 71 -11.74 -5.76 5.93
CA ALA A 71 -12.92 -6.62 5.81
C ALA A 71 -13.07 -7.54 7.03
N ALA A 72 -11.98 -8.13 7.51
CA ALA A 72 -11.99 -8.97 8.70
C ALA A 72 -12.39 -8.18 9.94
N VAL A 73 -11.81 -6.99 10.13
CA VAL A 73 -12.17 -6.09 11.24
C VAL A 73 -13.65 -5.69 11.19
N LEU A 74 -14.20 -5.42 10.01
CA LEU A 74 -15.62 -5.09 9.84
C LEU A 74 -16.56 -6.29 10.05
N ALA A 75 -16.08 -7.51 9.80
CA ALA A 75 -16.84 -8.73 10.05
C ALA A 75 -16.90 -9.09 11.54
N LEU A 76 -16.06 -8.48 12.39
CA LEU A 76 -16.13 -8.69 13.83
C LEU A 76 -17.38 -8.01 14.42
N PRO A 77 -18.10 -8.69 15.33
CA PRO A 77 -19.22 -8.09 16.02
C PRO A 77 -18.76 -6.90 16.87
N ALA A 78 -19.56 -5.83 16.87
CA ALA A 78 -19.32 -4.68 17.73
C ALA A 78 -19.36 -5.13 19.21
N GLY A 79 -18.29 -4.83 19.97
CA GLY A 79 -18.18 -5.23 21.37
C GLY A 79 -17.64 -6.64 21.62
N GLY A 80 -16.86 -7.21 20.69
CA GLY A 80 -16.10 -8.44 20.91
C GLY A 80 -15.14 -8.35 22.12
N PRO A 81 -14.58 -9.48 22.58
CA PRO A 81 -13.83 -9.55 23.83
C PRO A 81 -12.70 -8.52 23.88
N ASP A 82 -12.54 -7.90 25.04
CA ASP A 82 -11.48 -6.92 25.25
C ASP A 82 -10.13 -7.62 25.28
N VAL A 83 -9.21 -7.18 24.43
CA VAL A 83 -7.81 -7.58 24.43
C VAL A 83 -7.01 -6.37 24.91
N ALA A 84 -6.32 -6.51 26.05
CA ALA A 84 -5.58 -5.42 26.70
C ALA A 84 -6.43 -4.16 26.98
N GLY A 85 -7.72 -4.34 27.32
CA GLY A 85 -8.64 -3.24 27.63
C GLY A 85 -9.18 -2.50 26.40
N LEU A 86 -9.00 -3.05 25.20
CA LEU A 86 -9.50 -2.52 23.94
C LEU A 86 -10.38 -3.56 23.24
N PRO A 87 -11.45 -3.14 22.54
CA PRO A 87 -12.22 -4.05 21.69
C PRO A 87 -11.30 -4.77 20.71
N LEU A 88 -11.51 -6.08 20.50
CA LEU A 88 -10.68 -6.91 19.63
C LEU A 88 -10.44 -6.30 18.24
N ALA A 89 -11.47 -5.67 17.66
CA ALA A 89 -11.36 -4.96 16.38
C ALA A 89 -10.31 -3.83 16.41
N THR A 90 -10.30 -3.04 17.48
CA THR A 90 -9.33 -1.95 17.70
C THR A 90 -7.93 -2.50 17.92
N ALA A 91 -7.81 -3.55 18.73
CA ALA A 91 -6.52 -4.22 18.96
C ALA A 91 -5.94 -4.79 17.65
N LEU A 92 -6.76 -5.42 16.80
CA LEU A 92 -6.33 -5.91 15.49
C LEU A 92 -5.88 -4.78 14.57
N MET A 93 -6.60 -3.66 14.54
CA MET A 93 -6.17 -2.52 13.72
C MET A 93 -4.80 -2.00 14.17
N ILE A 94 -4.61 -1.78 15.47
CA ILE A 94 -3.39 -1.16 16.01
C ILE A 94 -2.20 -2.11 15.95
N PHE A 95 -2.38 -3.37 16.39
CA PHE A 95 -1.28 -4.31 16.58
C PHE A 95 -0.99 -5.20 15.38
N VAL A 96 -1.90 -5.31 14.42
CA VAL A 96 -1.73 -6.18 13.25
C VAL A 96 -1.80 -5.36 11.97
N LEU A 97 -2.91 -4.67 11.76
CA LEU A 97 -3.19 -4.05 10.46
C LEU A 97 -2.26 -2.88 10.14
N VAL A 98 -1.79 -2.13 11.14
CA VAL A 98 -0.80 -1.07 10.96
C VAL A 98 0.64 -1.61 10.83
N PRO A 99 1.16 -2.42 11.78
CA PRO A 99 2.56 -2.83 11.75
C PRO A 99 2.87 -3.88 10.69
N VAL A 100 1.97 -4.82 10.39
CA VAL A 100 2.27 -5.92 9.46
C VAL A 100 2.54 -5.43 8.03
N PRO A 101 1.75 -4.51 7.42
CA PRO A 101 2.10 -3.96 6.12
C PRO A 101 3.40 -3.14 6.15
N LEU A 102 3.67 -2.41 7.23
CA LEU A 102 4.90 -1.63 7.40
C LEU A 102 6.14 -2.52 7.46
N LEU A 103 6.10 -3.54 8.32
CA LEU A 103 7.16 -4.54 8.44
C LEU A 103 7.29 -5.36 7.16
N GLY A 104 6.17 -5.76 6.58
CA GLY A 104 6.12 -6.49 5.32
C GLY A 104 6.74 -5.69 4.19
N LEU A 105 6.43 -4.40 4.07
CA LEU A 105 7.02 -3.51 3.07
C LEU A 105 8.52 -3.30 3.31
N GLY A 106 8.93 -3.11 4.57
CA GLY A 106 10.33 -3.01 4.95
C GLY A 106 11.12 -4.28 4.60
N LEU A 107 10.55 -5.46 4.89
CA LEU A 107 11.15 -6.74 4.55
C LEU A 107 11.21 -6.94 3.04
N LEU A 108 10.14 -6.62 2.31
CA LEU A 108 10.10 -6.69 0.85
C LEU A 108 11.13 -5.76 0.23
N TYR A 109 11.30 -4.56 0.79
CA TYR A 109 12.32 -3.61 0.38
C TYR A 109 13.72 -4.16 0.65
N ALA A 110 13.99 -4.70 1.84
CA ALA A 110 15.26 -5.30 2.20
C ALA A 110 15.61 -6.48 1.26
N LEU A 111 14.65 -7.36 0.99
CA LEU A 111 14.82 -8.48 0.06
C LEU A 111 14.98 -8.03 -1.40
N SER A 112 14.39 -6.89 -1.76
CA SER A 112 14.51 -6.31 -3.10
C SER A 112 15.70 -5.35 -3.23
N PHE A 113 16.41 -5.08 -2.13
CA PHE A 113 17.47 -4.08 -2.08
C PHE A 113 18.62 -4.45 -3.02
N ASP A 114 19.00 -5.73 -3.10
CA ASP A 114 20.02 -6.19 -4.05
C ASP A 114 19.61 -6.04 -5.52
N ARG A 115 18.30 -6.04 -5.82
CA ARG A 115 17.79 -5.95 -7.21
C ARG A 115 17.40 -4.54 -7.63
N LEU A 116 17.05 -3.67 -6.69
CA LEU A 116 16.49 -2.33 -6.93
C LEU A 116 17.29 -1.21 -6.25
N GLY A 117 18.27 -1.56 -5.43
CA GLY A 117 19.19 -0.65 -4.76
C GLY A 117 20.20 -0.05 -5.73
N VAL A 118 20.87 1.00 -5.25
CA VAL A 118 21.90 1.70 -6.02
C VAL A 118 23.06 0.73 -6.23
N ARG A 119 23.34 0.35 -7.49
CA ARG A 119 24.47 -0.54 -7.80
C ARG A 119 25.77 0.15 -7.38
N GLU A 120 26.77 -0.63 -6.99
CA GLU A 120 28.14 -0.14 -6.73
C GLU A 120 28.62 0.78 -7.87
N GLU A 121 28.27 0.43 -9.10
CA GLU A 121 28.54 1.15 -10.34
C GLU A 121 27.96 2.58 -10.34
N ASP A 122 26.73 2.75 -9.85
CA ASP A 122 26.06 4.05 -9.74
C ASP A 122 26.66 4.89 -8.61
N LEU A 123 27.04 4.25 -7.50
CA LEU A 123 27.76 4.92 -6.40
C LEU A 123 29.14 5.40 -6.84
N GLU A 124 29.87 4.61 -7.62
CA GLU A 124 31.14 5.02 -8.20
C GLU A 124 30.98 6.15 -9.20
N ARG A 125 29.92 6.13 -10.01
CA ARG A 125 29.62 7.21 -10.96
C ARG A 125 29.33 8.53 -10.24
N MET A 126 28.57 8.49 -9.14
CA MET A 126 28.32 9.65 -8.28
C MET A 126 29.59 10.15 -7.60
N ARG A 127 30.47 9.25 -7.14
CA ARG A 127 31.78 9.62 -6.57
C ARG A 127 32.69 10.30 -7.60
N ARG A 128 32.69 9.82 -8.85
CA ARG A 128 33.44 10.46 -9.95
C ARG A 128 32.90 11.84 -10.25
N LEU A 129 31.58 12.00 -10.41
CA LEU A 129 30.93 13.29 -10.65
C LEU A 129 31.18 14.31 -9.53
N ARG A 130 31.19 13.85 -8.26
CA ARG A 130 31.53 14.71 -7.12
C ARG A 130 32.97 15.21 -7.18
N ARG A 131 33.94 14.34 -7.47
CA ARG A 131 35.35 14.74 -7.62
C ARG A 131 35.56 15.72 -8.78
N SER A 132 34.88 15.49 -9.92
CA SER A 132 34.97 16.37 -11.09
C SER A 132 34.37 17.77 -10.87
N GLY A 133 33.48 17.93 -9.88
CA GLY A 133 32.89 19.22 -9.51
C GLY A 133 33.63 19.95 -8.40
N GLU A 134 34.55 19.29 -7.69
CA GLU A 134 35.45 19.90 -6.69
C GLU A 134 36.73 20.46 -7.33
N ASP A 135 37.03 20.07 -8.58
CA ASP A 135 38.19 20.52 -9.38
C ASP A 135 37.87 21.71 -10.33
N GLN A 136 36.69 22.33 -10.22
CA GLN A 136 36.29 23.59 -10.87
C GLN A 136 36.13 24.70 -9.84
#